data_AF-A0A9E4KNH5-F1
#
_entry.id   AF-A0A9E4KNH5-F1
#
_cell.length_a   1.000
_cell.length_b   1.000
_cell.length_c   1.000
_cell.angle_alpha   90.00
_cell.angle_beta   90.00
_cell.angle_gamma   90.00
#
_symmetry.space_group_name_H-M   'P 1'
#
loop_
_entity.id
_entity.type
_entity.pdbx_description
1 polymer ?
#
loop_
_entity_poly.entity_id
_entity_poly.type
_entity_poly.pdbx_seq_one_letter_code
_entity_poly.pdbx_strand_id
1 'polypeptide(L)' 'MVVVSEPFIGNANTMARLLGMTDYRYVALPHPISSLDRKEIDELVRRHFPQVLELLLARPKT' A
#
# COMPACT_ATOMS: atom_id res chain seq x y z
N MET A 1 -5.91 -0.43 -5.71
CA MET A 1 -5.52 -0.90 -4.38
C MET A 1 -4.34 -0.07 -3.88
N VAL A 2 -4.58 0.90 -2.99
CA VAL A 2 -3.54 1.81 -2.47
C VAL A 2 -2.77 1.20 -1.29
N VAL A 3 -3.25 0.07 -0.74
CA VAL A 3 -2.61 -0.64 0.38
C VAL A 3 -2.54 -2.13 0.09
N VAL A 4 -1.37 -2.75 0.26
CA VAL A 4 -1.05 -4.17 0.04
C VAL A 4 -0.40 -4.74 1.29
N SER A 5 -0.77 -5.93 1.73
CA SER A 5 0.00 -6.63 2.78
C SER A 5 1.27 -7.21 2.17
N GLU A 6 2.39 -7.11 2.87
CA GLU A 6 3.75 -7.46 2.41
C GLU A 6 3.85 -8.80 1.65
N PRO A 7 3.19 -9.90 2.07
CA PRO A 7 3.24 -11.17 1.34
C PRO A 7 2.65 -11.11 -0.09
N PHE A 8 1.83 -10.12 -0.40
CA PHE A 8 1.15 -9.97 -1.70
C PHE A 8 1.84 -8.98 -2.65
N ILE A 9 3.01 -8.43 -2.30
CA ILE A 9 3.79 -7.53 -3.17
C ILE A 9 4.04 -8.15 -4.54
N GLY A 10 4.44 -9.43 -4.59
CA GLY A 10 4.68 -10.15 -5.85
C GLY A 10 3.43 -10.26 -6.74
N ASN A 11 2.28 -10.56 -6.13
CA ASN A 11 1.00 -10.64 -6.81
C ASN A 11 0.57 -9.26 -7.33
N ALA A 12 0.71 -8.22 -6.51
CA ALA A 12 0.40 -6.84 -6.87
C ALA A 12 1.24 -6.38 -8.09
N ASN A 13 2.55 -6.66 -8.07
CA ASN A 13 3.45 -6.32 -9.17
C ASN A 13 3.12 -7.10 -10.45
N THR A 14 2.78 -8.38 -10.32
CA THR A 14 2.38 -9.21 -11.48
C THR A 14 1.09 -8.67 -12.11
N MET A 15 0.08 -8.39 -11.29
CA MET A 15 -1.19 -7.83 -11.77
C MET A 15 -1.01 -6.46 -12.41
N ALA A 16 -0.19 -5.59 -11.81
CA ALA A 16 0.13 -4.28 -12.36
C ALA A 16 0.74 -4.39 -13.76
N ARG A 17 1.69 -5.31 -13.96
CA ARG A 17 2.30 -5.58 -15.28
C ARG A 17 1.28 -6.11 -16.29
N LEU A 18 0.45 -7.09 -15.90
CA LEU A 18 -0.57 -7.67 -16.78
C LEU A 18 -1.59 -6.63 -17.26
N LEU A 19 -1.88 -5.63 -16.42
CA LEU A 19 -2.82 -4.55 -16.73
C LEU A 19 -2.17 -3.35 -17.43
N GLY A 20 -0.89 -3.44 -17.81
CA GLY A 20 -0.16 -2.32 -18.43
C GLY A 20 0.15 -1.15 -17.49
N MET A 21 0.04 -1.37 -16.16
CA MET A 21 0.30 -0.37 -15.12
C MET A 21 1.69 -0.60 -14.49
N THR A 22 2.75 -0.58 -15.28
CA THR A 22 4.11 -0.92 -14.82
C THR A 22 4.63 -0.08 -13.65
N ASP A 23 4.13 1.15 -13.50
CA ASP A 23 4.49 2.07 -12.42
C ASP A 23 3.38 2.19 -11.36
N TYR A 24 2.53 1.17 -11.21
CA TYR A 24 1.46 1.18 -10.23
C TYR A 24 2.02 1.27 -8.80
N ARG A 25 1.77 2.40 -8.15
CA ARG A 25 2.24 2.66 -6.79
C ARG A 25 1.18 2.25 -5.75
N TYR A 26 1.65 1.67 -4.65
CA TYR A 26 0.84 1.27 -3.50
C TYR A 26 1.68 1.33 -2.23
N VAL A 27 1.03 1.37 -1.07
CA VAL A 27 1.65 1.28 0.25
C VAL A 27 1.67 -0.18 0.67
N ALA A 28 2.83 -0.72 1.02
CA ALA A 28 2.94 -2.04 1.61
C ALA A 28 2.86 -1.97 3.15
N LEU A 29 2.04 -2.80 3.77
CA LEU A 29 1.94 -2.95 5.23
C LEU A 29 2.49 -4.32 5.66
N PRO A 30 3.15 -4.40 6.83
CA PRO A 30 3.60 -5.67 7.39
C PRO A 30 2.41 -6.60 7.68
N HIS A 31 2.65 -7.92 7.53
CA HIS A 31 1.72 -8.97 7.92
C HIS A 31 2.22 -9.67 9.19
N PRO A 32 1.34 -10.13 10.11
CA PRO A 32 -0.12 -10.01 10.10
C PRO A 32 -0.62 -8.71 10.76
N ILE A 33 -1.63 -8.08 10.15
CA ILE A 33 -2.36 -6.96 10.78
C ILE A 33 -3.30 -7.48 11.87
N SER A 34 -3.82 -8.71 11.71
CA SER A 34 -4.80 -9.31 12.62
C SER A 34 -4.30 -9.56 14.04
N SER A 35 -2.98 -9.58 14.24
CA SER A 35 -2.37 -9.80 15.55
C SER A 35 -2.09 -8.51 16.32
N LEU A 36 -2.28 -7.35 15.68
CA LEU A 36 -2.02 -6.05 16.29
C LEU A 36 -3.17 -5.63 17.20
N ASP A 37 -2.83 -5.03 18.33
CA ASP A 37 -3.78 -4.34 19.19
C ASP A 37 -4.17 -2.95 18.63
N ARG A 38 -5.09 -2.26 19.32
CA ARG A 38 -5.57 -0.95 18.87
C ARG A 38 -4.46 0.11 18.82
N LYS A 39 -3.53 0.11 19.76
CA LYS A 39 -2.43 1.09 19.81
C LYS A 39 -1.45 0.83 18.67
N GLU A 40 -1.12 -0.43 18.44
CA GLU A 40 -0.25 -0.86 17.35
C GLU A 40 -0.87 -0.54 15.98
N ILE A 41 -2.19 -0.69 15.83
CA ILE A 41 -2.93 -0.26 14.63
C ILE A 41 -2.83 1.26 14.46
N ASP A 42 -3.07 2.05 15.51
CA ASP A 42 -3.01 3.52 15.43
C ASP A 42 -1.59 3.99 15.07
N GLU A 43 -0.54 3.34 15.58
CA GLU A 43 0.85 3.61 15.21
C GLU A 43 1.16 3.24 13.75
N LEU A 44 0.69 2.08 13.30
CA LEU A 44 0.81 1.66 11.91
C LEU A 44 0.14 2.66 10.98
N VAL A 45 -1.08 3.10 11.31
CA VAL A 45 -1.79 4.13 10.53
C VAL A 45 -1.00 5.43 10.51
N ARG A 46 -0.54 5.95 11.66
CA ARG A 46 0.26 7.19 11.70
C ARG A 46 1.50 7.12 10.82
N ARG A 47 2.17 5.97 10.78
CA ARG A 47 3.39 5.75 9.99
C ARG A 47 3.12 5.74 8.48
N HIS A 48 2.01 5.12 8.05
CA HIS A 48 1.76 4.86 6.63
C HIS A 48 0.76 5.82 5.98
N PHE A 49 -0.04 6.53 6.77
CA PHE A 49 -1.04 7.49 6.28
C PHE A 49 -0.46 8.57 5.35
N PRO A 50 0.71 9.18 5.61
CA PRO A 50 1.30 10.15 4.68
C PRO A 50 1.58 9.57 3.28
N GLN A 51 1.97 8.29 3.19
CA GLN A 51 2.22 7.62 1.92
C GLN A 51 0.92 7.40 1.15
N VAL A 52 -0.15 7.02 1.85
CA VAL A 52 -1.49 6.90 1.25
C VAL A 52 -1.97 8.24 0.70
N LEU A 53 -1.78 9.33 1.45
CA LEU A 53 -2.12 10.67 1.00
C LEU A 53 -1.31 11.08 -0.24
N GLU A 54 0.00 10.81 -0.25
CA GLU A 54 0.83 11.10 -1.43
C GLU A 54 0.30 10.40 -2.68
N LEU A 55 -0.10 9.13 -2.57
CA LEU A 55 -0.64 8.37 -3.71
C LEU A 55 -2.00 8.91 -4.19
N LEU A 56 -2.86 9.32 -3.28
CA LEU A 56 -4.20 9.84 -3.61
C LEU A 56 -4.17 11.28 -4.14
N LEU A 57 -3.22 12.09 -3.68
CA LEU A 57 -3.11 13.51 -4.03
C LEU A 57 -2.10 13.76 -5.16
N ALA A 58 -1.25 12.80 -5.49
CA ALA A 58 -0.36 12.92 -6.64
C ALA A 58 -1.17 13.12 -7.92
N ARG A 59 -0.94 14.26 -8.59
CA ARG A 59 -1.52 14.52 -9.90
C ARG A 59 -1.03 13.44 -10.87
N PRO A 60 -1.90 12.82 -11.68
CA PRO A 60 -1.45 11.91 -12.72
C PRO A 60 -0.44 12.64 -13.59
N LYS A 61 0.73 12.01 -13.82
CA LYS A 61 1.69 12.52 -14.80
C LYS A 61 1.03 12.40 -16.17
N THR A 62 0.61 13.54 -16.71
CA THR A 62 0.16 13.72 -18.10
C THR A 62 1.31 13.47 -19.06
#